data_AF-A0ABD6ID90-F1
#
_entry.id   AF-A0ABD6ID90-F1
#
_cell.length_a   1.000
_cell.length_b   1.000
_cell.length_c   1.000
_cell.angle_alpha   90.00
_cell.angle_beta   90.00
_cell.angle_gamma   90.00
#
_symmetry.space_group_name_H-M   'P 1'
#
loop_
_entity.id
_entity.type
_entity.pdbx_description
1 polymer ?
#
loop_
_entity_poly.entity_id
_entity_poly.type
_entity_poly.pdbx_seq_one_letter_code
_entity_poly.pdbx_strand_id
1 'polypeptide(L)'
;MSFYKAFESIFVKSAQKNILLLSENIFDYIFISDIKNFFKKEEVLRDLNEVPTSFFIDLPKFLSLVFRELNYKTIKYFSPSTGITNLNRNLEELINNKEENEPVEEQGYENEDDLLSEELENPGNEIPPIAVFINSIIEEVNAYKNDLVNEKEKKRVYIIDWGDLLTQNGDQSVTSSVLAGLIKTFIDNLEHNVAGVKKSNFKLIFICKNKDDLNNVIYNKNPEINFISIAKPDSEERKKIFEIILKDEFNKNLTEPIKVKTSQFDEVISLTNDLSFREIIQLLKVSQISKFENFKSLYTTIFFNKKQSEWEKISPSQLENFETTISKRVKG
;
A
#
# COMPACT_ATOMS: atom_id res chain seq x y z
N MET A 1 14.11 -6.36 8.20
CA MET A 1 14.33 -5.04 7.55
C MET A 1 13.17 -4.16 7.99
N SER A 2 13.39 -2.91 8.42
CA SER A 2 12.27 -2.05 8.85
C SER A 2 11.46 -1.57 7.65
N PHE A 3 10.26 -1.01 7.88
CA PHE A 3 9.39 -0.54 6.81
C PHE A 3 10.06 0.59 6.00
N TYR A 4 10.61 1.62 6.65
CA TYR A 4 11.26 2.72 5.92
C TYR A 4 12.51 2.27 5.17
N LYS A 5 13.28 1.34 5.74
CA LYS A 5 14.44 0.75 5.05
C LYS A 5 14.01 -0.02 3.80
N ALA A 6 12.79 -0.56 3.75
CA ALA A 6 12.23 -1.14 2.53
C ALA A 6 12.08 -0.10 1.43
N PHE A 7 11.47 1.05 1.71
CA PHE A 7 11.30 2.12 0.73
C PHE A 7 12.63 2.75 0.29
N GLU A 8 13.59 2.92 1.21
CA GLU A 8 14.95 3.34 0.86
C GLU A 8 15.63 2.31 -0.08
N SER A 9 15.49 1.01 0.23
CA SER A 9 15.99 -0.06 -0.62
C SER A 9 15.32 -0.05 -1.99
N ILE A 10 14.00 0.19 -2.09
CA ILE A 10 13.29 0.33 -3.36
C ILE A 10 13.88 1.47 -4.17
N PHE A 11 14.10 2.65 -3.56
CA PHE A 11 14.69 3.80 -4.24
C PHE A 11 16.09 3.49 -4.79
N VAL A 12 16.99 2.97 -3.94
CA VAL A 12 18.37 2.65 -4.31
C VAL A 12 18.43 1.55 -5.38
N LYS A 13 17.66 0.48 -5.20
CA LYS A 13 17.67 -0.68 -6.09
C LYS A 13 16.99 -0.38 -7.42
N SER A 14 16.00 0.52 -7.45
CA SER A 14 15.41 1.02 -8.69
C SER A 14 16.44 1.68 -9.58
N ALA A 15 17.46 2.36 -9.03
CA ALA A 15 18.54 2.94 -9.83
C ALA A 15 19.55 1.89 -10.35
N GLN A 16 19.66 0.74 -9.69
CA GLN A 16 20.72 -0.26 -9.90
C GLN A 16 20.29 -1.50 -10.69
N LYS A 17 19.05 -1.95 -10.50
CA LYS A 17 18.54 -3.23 -10.98
C LYS A 17 17.46 -3.04 -12.02
N ASN A 18 17.40 -3.93 -13.00
CA ASN A 18 16.39 -3.87 -14.06
C ASN A 18 15.06 -4.47 -13.62
N ILE A 19 15.11 -5.49 -12.77
CA ILE A 19 13.93 -6.20 -12.31
C ILE A 19 13.86 -6.11 -10.78
N LEU A 20 12.75 -5.59 -10.26
CA LEU A 20 12.45 -5.61 -8.83
C LEU A 20 11.20 -6.42 -8.55
N LEU A 21 11.22 -7.14 -7.44
CA LEU A 21 10.06 -7.84 -6.90
C LEU A 21 9.79 -7.31 -5.49
N LEU A 22 8.60 -6.75 -5.31
CA LEU A 22 8.13 -6.15 -4.06
C LEU A 22 7.07 -7.06 -3.44
N SER A 23 7.21 -7.38 -2.16
CA SER A 23 6.30 -8.31 -1.49
C SER A 23 5.94 -7.96 -0.06
N GLU A 24 5.00 -8.73 0.50
CA GLU A 24 4.47 -8.62 1.87
C GLU A 24 3.55 -7.41 2.08
N ASN A 25 3.99 -6.36 2.77
CA ASN A 25 3.16 -5.21 3.17
C ASN A 25 3.00 -4.18 2.04
N ILE A 26 2.55 -4.62 0.87
CA ILE A 26 2.50 -3.84 -0.38
C ILE A 26 1.35 -2.82 -0.47
N PHE A 27 0.34 -2.94 0.40
CA PHE A 27 -0.83 -2.05 0.43
C PHE A 27 -0.73 -0.95 1.48
N ASP A 28 0.39 -0.88 2.20
CA ASP A 28 0.57 0.10 3.26
C ASP A 28 0.90 1.48 2.69
N TYR A 29 0.78 2.50 3.53
CA TYR A 29 1.06 3.88 3.16
C TYR A 29 2.42 4.34 3.66
N ILE A 30 3.01 5.31 2.98
CA ILE A 30 4.21 5.99 3.44
C ILE A 30 4.01 7.51 3.46
N PHE A 31 4.46 8.16 4.52
CA PHE A 31 4.31 9.60 4.69
C PHE A 31 5.31 10.37 3.81
N ILE A 32 4.87 11.50 3.26
CA ILE A 32 5.71 12.37 2.43
C ILE A 32 6.94 12.85 3.23
N SER A 33 6.76 13.17 4.51
CA SER A 33 7.84 13.61 5.40
C SER A 33 9.02 12.63 5.47
N ASP A 34 8.75 11.32 5.40
CA ASP A 34 9.78 10.28 5.52
C ASP A 34 10.55 10.06 4.21
N ILE A 35 9.92 10.31 3.06
CA ILE A 35 10.51 10.04 1.73
C ILE A 35 11.05 11.27 1.03
N LYS A 36 10.69 12.48 1.48
CA LYS A 36 11.05 13.74 0.79
C LYS A 36 12.56 13.85 0.51
N ASN A 37 13.38 13.38 1.44
CA ASN A 37 14.84 13.44 1.34
C ASN A 37 15.44 12.49 0.28
N PHE A 38 14.66 11.55 -0.25
CA PHE A 38 15.11 10.66 -1.33
C PHE A 38 15.22 11.39 -2.66
N PHE A 39 14.41 12.42 -2.86
CA PHE A 39 14.24 13.11 -4.14
C PHE A 39 15.09 14.38 -4.22
N LYS A 40 15.63 14.67 -5.41
CA LYS A 40 16.50 15.83 -5.63
C LYS A 40 16.08 16.68 -6.82
N LYS A 41 15.30 16.13 -7.76
CA LYS A 41 14.84 16.91 -8.90
C LYS A 41 13.82 17.96 -8.51
N GLU A 42 13.97 19.15 -9.08
CA GLU A 42 13.08 20.28 -8.83
C GLU A 42 11.62 19.96 -9.15
N GLU A 43 11.35 19.25 -10.24
CA GLU A 43 9.98 18.87 -10.63
C GLU A 43 9.31 17.99 -9.57
N VAL A 44 9.99 16.93 -9.11
CA VAL A 44 9.45 16.01 -8.08
C VAL A 44 9.35 16.71 -6.73
N LEU A 45 10.35 17.53 -6.38
CA LEU A 45 10.34 18.29 -5.13
C LEU A 45 9.24 19.36 -5.10
N ARG A 46 8.89 19.96 -6.24
CA ARG A 46 7.78 20.91 -6.34
C ARG A 46 6.48 20.21 -5.93
N ASP A 47 6.16 19.07 -6.55
CA ASP A 47 4.96 18.30 -6.23
C ASP A 47 4.92 17.91 -4.74
N LEU A 48 6.05 17.45 -4.19
CA LEU A 48 6.15 17.08 -2.77
C LEU A 48 6.10 18.27 -1.80
N ASN A 49 6.36 19.50 -2.28
CA ASN A 49 6.26 20.72 -1.49
C ASN A 49 4.85 21.31 -1.49
N GLU A 50 4.03 20.97 -2.48
CA GLU A 50 2.64 21.45 -2.58
C GLU A 50 1.69 20.68 -1.66
N VAL A 51 2.11 19.50 -1.18
CA VAL A 51 1.32 18.63 -0.32
C VAL A 51 1.80 18.72 1.15
N PRO A 52 0.89 18.69 2.15
CA PRO A 52 1.27 18.67 3.57
C PRO A 52 2.21 17.51 3.92
N THR A 53 3.11 17.73 4.88
CA THR A 53 4.06 16.70 5.34
C THR A 53 3.41 15.51 6.07
N SER A 54 2.18 15.71 6.57
CA SER A 54 1.34 14.67 7.17
C SER A 54 0.59 13.82 6.13
N PHE A 55 0.65 14.18 4.85
CA PHE A 55 0.03 13.40 3.80
C PHE A 55 0.82 12.10 3.55
N PHE A 56 0.09 11.06 3.17
CA PHE A 56 0.63 9.74 2.89
C PHE A 56 0.26 9.28 1.49
N ILE A 57 1.10 8.43 0.92
CA ILE A 57 0.93 7.88 -0.43
C ILE A 57 1.05 6.36 -0.40
N ASP A 58 0.39 5.71 -1.35
CA ASP A 58 0.52 4.26 -1.58
C ASP A 58 1.80 3.92 -2.38
N LEU A 59 2.07 2.62 -2.49
CA LEU A 59 3.24 2.10 -3.21
C LEU A 59 3.26 2.49 -4.70
N PRO A 60 2.17 2.39 -5.49
CA PRO A 60 2.15 2.85 -6.88
C PRO A 60 2.55 4.32 -7.04
N LYS A 61 2.01 5.22 -6.19
CA LYS A 61 2.36 6.65 -6.18
C LYS A 61 3.82 6.86 -5.82
N PHE A 62 4.33 6.16 -4.81
CA PHE A 62 5.75 6.20 -4.46
C PHE A 62 6.63 5.78 -5.64
N LEU A 63 6.33 4.67 -6.30
CA LEU A 63 7.09 4.18 -7.45
C LEU A 63 7.08 5.18 -8.61
N SER A 64 5.95 5.86 -8.84
CA SER A 64 5.86 6.92 -9.85
C SER A 64 6.86 8.06 -9.57
N LEU A 65 6.94 8.53 -8.32
CA LEU A 65 7.93 9.52 -7.90
C LEU A 65 9.37 9.01 -8.11
N VAL A 66 9.67 7.77 -7.71
CA VAL A 66 11.00 7.16 -7.89
C VAL A 66 11.42 7.15 -9.36
N PHE A 67 10.53 6.73 -10.26
CA PHE A 67 10.91 6.61 -11.68
C PHE A 67 10.95 7.95 -12.39
N ARG A 68 10.18 8.96 -11.97
CA ARG A 68 10.36 10.35 -12.41
C ARG A 68 11.71 10.90 -11.97
N GLU A 69 12.13 10.67 -10.72
CA GLU A 69 13.49 10.99 -10.24
C GLU A 69 14.58 10.30 -11.08
N LEU A 70 14.31 9.11 -11.62
CA LEU A 70 15.23 8.37 -12.48
C LEU A 70 15.14 8.71 -13.99
N ASN A 71 14.34 9.70 -14.39
CA ASN A 71 14.09 10.14 -15.78
C ASN A 71 13.33 9.12 -16.66
N TYR A 72 12.39 8.37 -16.09
CA TYR A 72 11.48 7.53 -16.86
C TYR A 72 10.23 8.32 -17.24
N LYS A 73 10.07 8.61 -18.54
CA LYS A 73 8.93 9.39 -19.08
C LYS A 73 7.68 8.54 -19.27
N THR A 74 7.77 7.21 -19.21
CA THR A 74 6.64 6.31 -19.39
C THR A 74 6.64 5.25 -18.30
N ILE A 75 5.58 5.23 -17.49
CA ILE A 75 5.38 4.27 -16.41
C ILE A 75 4.05 3.57 -16.67
N LYS A 76 4.10 2.39 -17.30
CA LYS A 76 2.92 1.56 -17.55
C LYS A 76 2.65 0.69 -16.34
N TYR A 77 1.46 0.80 -15.80
CA TYR A 77 1.01 0.05 -14.64
C TYR A 77 -0.15 -0.85 -15.04
N PHE A 78 -0.16 -2.06 -14.53
CA PHE A 78 -1.29 -2.97 -14.63
C PHE A 78 -1.71 -3.39 -13.24
N SER A 79 -3.01 -3.29 -12.97
CA SER A 79 -3.65 -3.94 -11.82
C SER A 79 -4.85 -4.77 -12.31
N PRO A 80 -5.17 -5.90 -11.68
CA PRO A 80 -6.39 -6.66 -11.95
C PRO A 80 -7.67 -5.84 -11.78
N SER A 81 -7.66 -4.83 -10.88
CA SER A 81 -8.82 -3.99 -10.60
C SER A 81 -9.02 -2.87 -11.62
N THR A 82 -7.93 -2.20 -12.04
CA THR A 82 -8.01 -1.00 -12.90
C THR A 82 -7.58 -1.24 -14.35
N GLY A 83 -7.05 -2.43 -14.66
CA GLY A 83 -6.41 -2.70 -15.95
C GLY A 83 -5.13 -1.89 -16.17
N ILE A 84 -4.85 -1.54 -17.42
CA ILE A 84 -3.62 -0.84 -17.84
C ILE A 84 -3.78 0.68 -17.69
N THR A 85 -2.93 1.30 -16.89
CA THR A 85 -2.88 2.75 -16.68
C THR A 85 -1.47 3.31 -16.89
N ASN A 86 -1.35 4.63 -17.02
CA ASN A 86 -0.05 5.32 -17.07
C ASN A 86 0.11 6.21 -15.84
N LEU A 87 0.92 5.76 -14.87
CA LEU A 87 1.05 6.41 -13.56
C LEU A 87 1.66 7.82 -13.60
N ASN A 88 2.23 8.24 -14.72
CA ASN A 88 2.75 9.59 -14.85
C ASN A 88 1.64 10.67 -14.83
N ARG A 89 0.38 10.31 -15.11
CA ARG A 89 -0.72 11.28 -15.18
C ARG A 89 -1.43 11.50 -13.83
N ASN A 90 -1.47 10.49 -12.97
CA ASN A 90 -2.33 10.49 -11.77
C ASN A 90 -1.70 11.22 -10.55
N LEU A 91 -0.54 11.85 -10.67
CA LEU A 91 0.03 12.66 -9.57
C LEU A 91 -0.51 14.09 -9.54
N GLU A 92 -0.96 14.64 -10.67
CA GLU A 92 -1.67 15.94 -10.68
C GLU A 92 -2.97 15.85 -9.86
N GLU A 93 -3.58 14.66 -9.78
CA GLU A 93 -4.72 14.35 -8.90
C GLU A 93 -4.36 14.40 -7.40
N LEU A 94 -3.09 14.17 -7.02
CA LEU A 94 -2.66 14.34 -5.61
C LEU A 94 -2.71 15.80 -5.15
N ILE A 95 -2.61 16.74 -6.09
CA ILE A 95 -2.67 18.18 -5.83
C ILE A 95 -4.11 18.69 -5.97
N ASN A 96 -4.91 18.09 -6.86
CA ASN A 96 -6.27 18.51 -7.15
C ASN A 96 -7.33 17.89 -6.21
N ASN A 97 -7.07 16.71 -5.61
CA ASN A 97 -7.90 16.19 -4.53
C ASN A 97 -7.53 16.87 -3.20
N LYS A 98 -7.82 18.19 -3.13
CA LYS A 98 -7.89 18.96 -1.88
C LYS A 98 -9.19 18.72 -1.10
N GLU A 99 -10.04 17.84 -1.60
CA GLU A 99 -11.33 17.42 -1.04
C GLU A 99 -11.10 16.12 -0.23
N GLU A 100 -11.46 15.93 1.03
CA GLU A 100 -12.21 16.70 2.03
C GLU A 100 -11.61 16.36 3.42
N ASN A 101 -11.08 17.35 4.13
CA ASN A 101 -10.96 17.30 5.59
C ASN A 101 -11.85 18.41 6.18
N GLU A 102 -13.08 18.53 5.67
CA GLU A 102 -14.12 19.31 6.35
C GLU A 102 -14.88 18.39 7.33
N PRO A 103 -15.21 18.87 8.54
CA PRO A 103 -15.96 18.08 9.50
C PRO A 103 -17.35 17.79 8.92
N VAL A 104 -17.64 16.51 8.69
CA VAL A 104 -18.96 16.03 8.29
C VAL A 104 -19.98 16.50 9.33
N GLU A 105 -20.86 17.42 8.94
CA GLU A 105 -22.02 17.80 9.76
C GLU A 105 -22.96 16.60 9.89
N GLU A 106 -23.41 16.34 11.12
CA GLU A 106 -24.31 15.25 11.50
C GLU A 106 -25.53 15.16 10.57
N GLN A 107 -25.60 14.14 9.72
CA GLN A 107 -26.88 13.64 9.21
C GLN A 107 -26.96 12.11 9.29
N GLY A 108 -28.19 11.66 9.57
CA GLY A 108 -28.54 10.35 10.11
C GLY A 108 -28.10 9.15 9.28
N TYR A 109 -27.84 8.06 10.00
CA TYR A 109 -27.58 6.72 9.50
C TYR A 109 -28.59 6.28 8.43
N GLU A 110 -28.16 6.27 7.16
CA GLU A 110 -28.71 5.41 6.12
C GLU A 110 -27.58 4.51 5.60
N ASN A 111 -27.72 3.21 5.84
CA ASN A 111 -26.93 2.05 5.38
C ASN A 111 -25.66 2.33 4.53
N GLU A 112 -24.50 2.31 5.18
CA GLU A 112 -23.16 2.47 4.58
C GLU A 112 -22.58 1.17 3.98
N ASP A 113 -23.35 0.42 3.19
CA ASP A 113 -22.76 -0.68 2.38
C ASP A 113 -22.29 -0.19 0.99
N ASP A 114 -22.54 1.07 0.61
CA ASP A 114 -22.28 1.61 -0.74
C ASP A 114 -21.20 2.72 -0.85
N LEU A 115 -20.55 3.15 0.25
CA LEU A 115 -19.62 4.32 0.23
C LEU A 115 -18.12 3.99 0.19
N LEU A 116 -17.73 2.77 -0.20
CA LEU A 116 -16.31 2.40 -0.40
C LEU A 116 -15.95 2.00 -1.83
N SER A 117 -16.79 2.30 -2.82
CA SER A 117 -16.56 1.92 -4.23
C SER A 117 -16.64 3.05 -5.26
N GLU A 118 -16.83 4.31 -4.85
CA GLU A 118 -16.80 5.42 -5.80
C GLU A 118 -15.38 5.99 -5.94
N GLU A 119 -14.54 5.28 -6.69
CA GLU A 119 -13.54 5.91 -7.57
C GLU A 119 -12.93 4.86 -8.52
N LEU A 120 -13.07 5.12 -9.82
CA LEU A 120 -12.57 4.38 -11.00
C LEU A 120 -13.46 3.26 -11.58
N GLU A 121 -14.78 3.46 -11.66
CA GLU A 121 -15.54 2.84 -12.76
C GLU A 121 -15.32 3.62 -14.05
N ASN A 122 -14.33 3.18 -14.84
CA ASN A 122 -14.25 3.55 -16.24
C ASN A 122 -15.32 2.70 -16.99
N PRO A 123 -16.34 3.31 -17.62
CA PRO A 123 -17.43 2.54 -18.19
C PRO A 123 -16.96 1.84 -19.48
N GLY A 124 -16.99 0.50 -19.48
CA GLY A 124 -17.22 -0.29 -20.70
C GLY A 124 -16.03 -0.95 -21.41
N ASN A 125 -14.81 -0.97 -20.87
CA ASN A 125 -13.73 -1.79 -21.44
C ASN A 125 -13.49 -3.03 -20.59
N GLU A 126 -13.75 -4.22 -21.14
CA GLU A 126 -13.31 -5.48 -20.54
C GLU A 126 -11.82 -5.38 -20.20
N ILE A 127 -11.46 -5.63 -18.94
CA ILE A 127 -10.07 -5.62 -18.51
C ILE A 127 -9.37 -6.77 -19.24
N PRO A 128 -8.37 -6.49 -20.08
CA PRO A 128 -7.73 -7.54 -20.85
C PRO A 128 -7.02 -8.52 -19.92
N PRO A 129 -7.00 -9.83 -20.24
CA PRO A 129 -6.21 -10.80 -19.49
C PRO A 129 -4.77 -10.35 -19.37
N ILE A 130 -4.15 -10.56 -18.22
CA ILE A 130 -2.82 -10.02 -17.97
C ILE A 130 -1.76 -10.60 -18.93
N ALA A 131 -1.97 -11.82 -19.43
CA ALA A 131 -1.10 -12.42 -20.45
C ALA A 131 -1.03 -11.56 -21.73
N VAL A 132 -2.13 -10.90 -22.11
CA VAL A 132 -2.17 -9.97 -23.25
C VAL A 132 -1.28 -8.77 -22.98
N PHE A 133 -1.36 -8.21 -21.76
CA PHE A 133 -0.49 -7.12 -21.35
C PHE A 133 0.98 -7.54 -21.35
N ILE A 134 1.31 -8.69 -20.75
CA ILE A 134 2.69 -9.23 -20.73
C ILE A 134 3.24 -9.39 -22.15
N ASN A 135 2.45 -9.96 -23.06
CA ASN A 135 2.87 -10.14 -24.45
C ASN A 135 3.09 -8.78 -25.14
N SER A 136 2.23 -7.78 -24.89
CA SER A 136 2.45 -6.41 -25.40
C SER A 136 3.76 -5.80 -24.90
N ILE A 137 4.14 -6.06 -23.66
CA ILE A 137 5.43 -5.59 -23.10
C ILE A 137 6.59 -6.25 -23.85
N ILE A 138 6.52 -7.57 -24.05
CA ILE A 138 7.55 -8.33 -24.76
C ILE A 138 7.72 -7.79 -26.18
N GLU A 139 6.62 -7.56 -26.89
CA GLU A 139 6.62 -6.99 -28.24
C GLU A 139 7.23 -5.58 -28.28
N GLU A 140 6.82 -4.69 -27.39
CA GLU A 140 7.35 -3.32 -27.30
C GLU A 140 8.85 -3.29 -27.03
N VAL A 141 9.29 -4.11 -26.07
CA VAL A 141 10.69 -4.19 -25.67
C VAL A 141 11.54 -4.83 -26.77
N ASN A 142 11.01 -5.79 -27.52
CA ASN A 142 11.71 -6.37 -28.67
C ASN A 142 11.75 -5.42 -29.87
N ALA A 143 10.67 -4.69 -30.15
CA ALA A 143 10.63 -3.67 -31.21
C ALA A 143 11.68 -2.57 -30.96
N TYR A 144 11.93 -2.22 -29.70
CA TYR A 144 12.97 -1.28 -29.33
C TYR A 144 14.38 -1.68 -29.78
N LYS A 145 14.73 -2.98 -29.73
CA LYS A 145 16.06 -3.45 -30.18
C LYS A 145 16.36 -3.06 -31.63
N ASN A 146 15.31 -2.90 -32.44
CA ASN A 146 15.42 -2.62 -33.86
C ASN A 146 15.33 -1.11 -34.19
N ASP A 147 15.05 -0.26 -33.21
CA ASP A 147 14.80 1.18 -33.40
C ASP A 147 15.91 2.05 -32.76
N LEU A 148 16.93 2.35 -33.57
CA LEU A 148 18.14 3.11 -33.23
C LEU A 148 17.90 4.62 -33.01
N VAL A 149 16.67 5.12 -33.22
CA VAL A 149 16.40 6.56 -33.25
C VAL A 149 16.00 7.04 -31.85
N ASN A 150 16.94 7.63 -31.10
CA ASN A 150 16.81 8.26 -29.77
C ASN A 150 16.76 7.34 -28.53
N GLU A 151 17.94 7.00 -27.99
CA GLU A 151 18.10 6.25 -26.73
C GLU A 151 17.58 6.99 -25.48
N LYS A 152 17.63 8.33 -25.43
CA LYS A 152 17.34 9.12 -24.22
C LYS A 152 15.86 9.34 -23.93
N GLU A 153 14.99 9.26 -24.94
CA GLU A 153 13.54 9.52 -24.78
C GLU A 153 12.70 8.27 -24.52
N LYS A 154 13.34 7.09 -24.51
CA LYS A 154 12.66 5.81 -24.54
C LYS A 154 12.77 5.01 -23.23
N LYS A 155 13.14 5.67 -22.12
CA LYS A 155 13.15 4.99 -20.81
C LYS A 155 11.74 4.67 -20.35
N ARG A 156 11.42 3.37 -20.21
CA ARG A 156 10.10 2.89 -19.78
C ARG A 156 10.19 1.98 -18.58
N VAL A 157 9.21 2.10 -17.69
CA VAL A 157 8.99 1.16 -16.60
C VAL A 157 7.66 0.47 -16.82
N TYR A 158 7.66 -0.83 -16.59
CA TYR A 158 6.48 -1.67 -16.57
C TYR A 158 6.30 -2.18 -15.15
N ILE A 159 5.14 -1.91 -14.57
CA ILE A 159 4.76 -2.32 -13.22
C ILE A 159 3.58 -3.28 -13.37
N ILE A 160 3.74 -4.49 -12.85
CA ILE A 160 2.73 -5.53 -12.82
C ILE A 160 2.33 -5.73 -11.37
N ASP A 161 1.13 -5.26 -11.02
CA ASP A 161 0.53 -5.49 -9.72
C ASP A 161 -0.25 -6.81 -9.70
N TRP A 162 0.20 -7.73 -8.86
CA TRP A 162 -0.46 -9.00 -8.54
C TRP A 162 -0.92 -9.07 -7.09
N GLY A 163 -0.83 -7.98 -6.34
CA GLY A 163 -1.28 -7.95 -4.95
C GLY A 163 -2.74 -8.37 -4.78
N ASP A 164 -3.59 -7.98 -5.73
CA ASP A 164 -5.04 -8.20 -5.65
C ASP A 164 -5.53 -9.49 -6.35
N LEU A 165 -4.66 -10.24 -7.02
CA LEU A 165 -5.04 -11.45 -7.76
C LEU A 165 -5.34 -12.68 -6.87
N LEU A 166 -5.70 -12.45 -5.61
CA LEU A 166 -5.77 -13.48 -4.57
C LEU A 166 -7.18 -13.97 -4.23
N THR A 167 -8.23 -13.59 -4.95
CA THR A 167 -9.58 -14.04 -4.55
C THR A 167 -10.09 -15.27 -5.27
N GLN A 168 -9.82 -15.55 -6.55
CA GLN A 168 -10.30 -16.80 -7.17
C GLN A 168 -9.38 -17.27 -8.30
N ASN A 169 -8.71 -18.41 -8.10
CA ASN A 169 -7.97 -19.15 -9.13
C ASN A 169 -7.04 -18.27 -9.98
N GLY A 170 -5.82 -18.01 -9.48
CA GLY A 170 -4.82 -17.16 -10.14
C GLY A 170 -4.87 -17.27 -11.67
N ASP A 171 -4.86 -16.11 -12.34
CA ASP A 171 -5.17 -15.98 -13.77
C ASP A 171 -4.48 -17.09 -14.59
N GLN A 172 -5.26 -18.09 -15.02
CA GLN A 172 -4.77 -19.26 -15.75
C GLN A 172 -4.11 -18.86 -17.08
N SER A 173 -4.32 -17.62 -17.55
CA SER A 173 -3.65 -17.10 -18.73
C SER A 173 -2.13 -16.90 -18.51
N VAL A 174 -1.68 -16.72 -17.27
CA VAL A 174 -0.26 -16.55 -16.93
C VAL A 174 0.40 -17.89 -16.67
N THR A 175 0.97 -18.44 -17.73
CA THR A 175 1.80 -19.65 -17.62
C THR A 175 3.23 -19.31 -17.20
N SER A 176 3.92 -20.28 -16.59
CA SER A 176 5.35 -20.14 -16.26
C SER A 176 6.23 -19.80 -17.47
N SER A 177 5.84 -20.22 -18.68
CA SER A 177 6.56 -19.91 -19.92
C SER A 177 6.41 -18.45 -20.34
N VAL A 178 5.21 -17.86 -20.19
CA VAL A 178 4.98 -16.42 -20.46
C VAL A 178 5.83 -15.56 -19.52
N LEU A 179 5.88 -15.90 -18.23
CA LEU A 179 6.74 -15.21 -17.26
C LEU A 179 8.23 -15.36 -17.55
N ALA A 180 8.66 -16.58 -17.88
CA ALA A 180 10.04 -16.82 -18.29
C ALA A 180 10.42 -16.01 -19.53
N GLY A 181 9.52 -15.92 -20.52
CA GLY A 181 9.70 -15.13 -21.74
C GLY A 181 9.83 -13.63 -21.45
N LEU A 182 8.98 -13.09 -20.58
CA LEU A 182 9.06 -11.70 -20.12
C LEU A 182 10.41 -11.41 -19.46
N ILE A 183 10.79 -12.21 -18.45
CA ILE A 183 12.03 -12.02 -17.70
C ILE A 183 13.25 -12.12 -18.62
N LYS A 184 13.27 -13.15 -19.48
CA LYS A 184 14.32 -13.33 -20.48
C LYS A 184 14.44 -12.11 -21.39
N THR A 185 13.32 -11.54 -21.82
CA THR A 185 13.32 -10.33 -22.67
C THR A 185 14.03 -9.16 -21.98
N PHE A 186 13.82 -8.95 -20.68
CA PHE A 186 14.50 -7.88 -19.93
C PHE A 186 15.99 -8.17 -19.66
N ILE A 187 16.34 -9.44 -19.49
CA ILE A 187 17.75 -9.86 -19.33
C ILE A 187 18.51 -9.71 -20.64
N ASP A 188 17.95 -10.20 -21.75
CA ASP A 188 18.57 -10.16 -23.09
C ASP A 188 18.66 -8.72 -23.66
N ASN A 189 18.02 -7.74 -23.01
CA ASN A 189 18.14 -6.31 -23.32
C ASN A 189 19.27 -5.61 -22.56
N LEU A 190 20.01 -6.33 -21.73
CA LEU A 190 21.27 -5.83 -21.17
C LEU A 190 22.34 -5.89 -22.25
N GLU A 191 22.65 -4.74 -22.86
CA GLU A 191 23.84 -4.63 -23.70
C GLU A 191 25.10 -4.78 -22.81
N HIS A 192 25.76 -5.93 -22.93
CA HIS A 192 27.09 -6.12 -22.37
C HIS A 192 28.11 -5.47 -23.31
N ASN A 193 28.73 -4.37 -22.89
CA ASN A 193 29.89 -3.81 -23.58
C ASN A 193 31.18 -4.12 -22.82
N VAL A 194 32.29 -4.20 -23.55
CA VAL A 194 33.64 -4.51 -23.02
C VAL A 194 34.11 -3.48 -21.96
N ALA A 195 33.47 -2.32 -21.88
CA ALA A 195 33.71 -1.26 -20.89
C ALA A 195 32.77 -1.28 -19.67
N GLY A 196 31.81 -2.21 -19.60
CA GLY A 196 30.82 -2.33 -18.52
C GLY A 196 29.40 -2.62 -19.03
N VAL A 197 28.50 -2.93 -18.10
CA VAL A 197 27.07 -3.18 -18.40
C VAL A 197 26.39 -1.86 -18.76
N LYS A 198 25.89 -1.71 -20.00
CA LYS A 198 25.06 -0.56 -20.37
C LYS A 198 23.74 -0.68 -19.60
N LYS A 199 23.33 0.40 -18.91
CA LYS A 199 22.07 0.43 -18.17
C LYS A 199 20.91 0.25 -19.15
N SER A 200 20.03 -0.72 -18.87
CA SER A 200 18.81 -0.92 -19.66
C SER A 200 17.91 0.32 -19.59
N ASN A 201 17.30 0.67 -20.72
CA ASN A 201 16.26 1.69 -20.77
C ASN A 201 14.91 1.16 -20.28
N PHE A 202 14.80 -0.13 -20.01
CA PHE A 202 13.60 -0.78 -19.51
C PHE A 202 13.76 -1.28 -18.08
N LYS A 203 12.69 -1.11 -17.29
CA LYS A 203 12.56 -1.72 -15.97
C LYS A 203 11.26 -2.47 -15.83
N LEU A 204 11.31 -3.55 -15.06
CA LEU A 204 10.17 -4.40 -14.74
C LEU A 204 10.02 -4.48 -13.22
N ILE A 205 8.85 -4.14 -12.71
CA ILE A 205 8.53 -4.19 -11.29
C ILE A 205 7.36 -5.14 -11.11
N PHE A 206 7.52 -6.13 -10.24
CA PHE A 206 6.44 -6.98 -9.78
C PHE A 206 6.04 -6.58 -8.37
N ILE A 207 4.74 -6.47 -8.13
CA ILE A 207 4.15 -6.28 -6.80
C ILE A 207 3.32 -7.54 -6.51
N CYS A 208 3.61 -8.25 -5.43
CA CYS A 208 2.94 -9.52 -5.09
C CYS A 208 2.71 -9.62 -3.58
N LYS A 209 1.68 -10.31 -3.09
CA LYS A 209 1.57 -10.52 -1.64
C LYS A 209 2.64 -11.50 -1.14
N ASN A 210 2.77 -12.67 -1.79
CA ASN A 210 3.75 -13.67 -1.41
C ASN A 210 4.87 -13.77 -2.46
N LYS A 211 6.10 -13.95 -1.98
CA LYS A 211 7.25 -14.19 -2.86
C LYS A 211 7.10 -15.48 -3.68
N ASP A 212 6.42 -16.48 -3.13
CA ASP A 212 6.21 -17.79 -3.76
C ASP A 212 5.14 -17.78 -4.85
N ASP A 213 4.37 -16.70 -4.98
CA ASP A 213 3.42 -16.51 -6.10
C ASP A 213 4.16 -16.49 -7.46
N LEU A 214 5.48 -16.25 -7.42
CA LEU A 214 6.36 -16.28 -8.56
C LEU A 214 7.32 -17.48 -8.52
N ASN A 215 7.36 -18.27 -9.60
CA ASN A 215 8.16 -19.50 -9.71
C ASN A 215 9.64 -19.32 -9.31
N ASN A 216 9.97 -19.74 -8.09
CA ASN A 216 11.27 -19.61 -7.43
C ASN A 216 12.49 -20.01 -8.29
N VAL A 217 12.34 -20.92 -9.26
CA VAL A 217 13.44 -21.39 -10.12
C VAL A 217 13.94 -20.30 -11.08
N ILE A 218 13.05 -19.44 -11.58
CA ILE A 218 13.40 -18.44 -12.60
C ILE A 218 14.21 -17.28 -11.98
N TYR A 219 14.00 -16.99 -10.70
CA TYR A 219 14.48 -15.75 -10.08
C TYR A 219 15.71 -15.93 -9.16
N ASN A 220 15.86 -17.07 -8.47
CA ASN A 220 16.87 -17.24 -7.41
C ASN A 220 18.34 -17.24 -7.87
N LYS A 221 18.63 -17.24 -9.18
CA LYS A 221 20.01 -17.25 -9.72
C LYS A 221 20.36 -16.05 -10.60
N ASN A 222 19.45 -15.08 -10.76
CA ASN A 222 19.70 -13.96 -11.66
C ASN A 222 20.16 -12.71 -10.90
N PRO A 223 21.38 -12.20 -11.15
CA PRO A 223 21.90 -11.01 -10.46
C PRO A 223 21.12 -9.72 -10.77
N GLU A 224 20.32 -9.70 -11.84
CA GLU A 224 19.56 -8.52 -12.27
C GLU A 224 18.19 -8.39 -11.60
N ILE A 225 17.79 -9.45 -10.89
CA ILE A 225 16.54 -9.52 -10.14
C ILE A 225 16.86 -9.25 -8.69
N ASN A 226 16.15 -8.31 -8.08
CA ASN A 226 16.28 -8.05 -6.66
C ASN A 226 14.92 -8.11 -5.95
N PHE A 227 14.90 -8.83 -4.84
CA PHE A 227 13.72 -9.02 -4.01
C PHE A 227 13.76 -8.06 -2.84
N ILE A 228 12.65 -7.36 -2.61
CA ILE A 228 12.47 -6.44 -1.50
C ILE A 228 11.18 -6.83 -0.79
N SER A 229 11.33 -7.38 0.41
CA SER A 229 10.22 -7.60 1.34
C SER A 229 9.95 -6.29 2.08
N ILE A 230 8.71 -5.81 1.99
CA ILE A 230 8.22 -4.65 2.72
C ILE A 230 7.64 -5.21 4.03
N ALA A 231 8.42 -5.13 5.09
CA ALA A 231 7.97 -5.57 6.40
C ALA A 231 6.91 -4.62 6.97
N LYS A 232 6.10 -5.08 7.93
CA LYS A 232 5.25 -4.18 8.73
C LYS A 232 6.09 -3.18 9.52
N PRO A 233 5.54 -2.00 9.83
CA PRO A 233 6.28 -0.96 10.54
C PRO A 233 6.64 -1.38 11.96
N ASP A 234 7.85 -1.02 12.37
CA ASP A 234 8.34 -1.31 13.71
C ASP A 234 7.77 -0.34 14.77
N SER A 235 8.12 -0.58 16.04
CA SER A 235 7.64 0.24 17.16
C SER A 235 8.04 1.72 17.05
N GLU A 236 9.27 2.02 16.60
CA GLU A 236 9.74 3.41 16.45
C GLU A 236 9.05 4.10 15.27
N GLU A 237 8.83 3.38 14.19
CA GLU A 237 8.12 3.86 13.00
C GLU A 237 6.65 4.15 13.34
N ARG A 238 5.97 3.27 14.09
CA ARG A 238 4.62 3.52 14.62
C ARG A 238 4.57 4.71 15.58
N LYS A 239 5.58 4.90 16.45
CA LYS A 239 5.65 6.08 17.35
C LYS A 239 5.60 7.38 16.57
N LYS A 240 6.41 7.52 15.52
CA LYS A 240 6.45 8.72 14.68
C LYS A 240 5.09 9.03 14.07
N ILE A 241 4.37 8.01 13.61
CA ILE A 241 3.08 8.21 12.96
C ILE A 241 1.98 8.57 13.93
N PHE A 242 1.95 7.94 15.11
CA PHE A 242 1.08 8.43 16.17
C PHE A 242 1.43 9.88 16.54
N GLU A 243 2.70 10.28 16.60
CA GLU A 243 3.06 11.68 16.84
C GLU A 243 2.58 12.65 15.76
N ILE A 244 2.44 12.22 14.51
CA ILE A 244 1.88 13.02 13.41
C ILE A 244 0.35 13.06 13.53
N ILE A 245 -0.30 11.90 13.59
CA ILE A 245 -1.76 11.77 13.59
C ILE A 245 -2.41 12.34 14.87
N LEU A 246 -1.75 12.21 16.03
CA LEU A 246 -2.23 12.75 17.32
C LEU A 246 -2.22 14.29 17.37
N LYS A 247 -1.41 14.96 16.54
CA LYS A 247 -1.33 16.43 16.51
C LYS A 247 -2.52 17.07 15.82
N ASP A 248 -3.11 16.39 14.85
CA ASP A 248 -4.10 17.00 13.95
C ASP A 248 -5.54 16.75 14.43
N GLU A 249 -5.94 15.48 14.61
CA GLU A 249 -7.37 15.13 14.81
C GLU A 249 -7.66 14.03 15.83
N PHE A 250 -6.80 13.01 15.93
CA PHE A 250 -7.11 11.80 16.69
C PHE A 250 -7.44 12.06 18.17
N ASN A 251 -6.72 13.00 18.80
CA ASN A 251 -6.95 13.37 20.20
C ASN A 251 -8.24 14.15 20.44
N LYS A 252 -8.85 14.76 19.41
CA LYS A 252 -10.14 15.45 19.54
C LYS A 252 -11.31 14.46 19.64
N ASN A 253 -11.11 13.25 19.11
CA ASN A 253 -12.13 12.21 19.02
C ASN A 253 -12.16 11.28 20.25
N LEU A 254 -11.12 11.35 21.08
CA LEU A 254 -11.03 10.62 22.33
C LEU A 254 -11.43 11.50 23.51
N THR A 255 -12.20 10.94 24.44
CA THR A 255 -12.56 11.62 25.69
C THR A 255 -11.32 11.81 26.57
N GLU A 256 -10.43 10.82 26.58
CA GLU A 256 -9.11 10.89 27.21
C GLU A 256 -8.02 11.03 26.13
N PRO A 257 -7.49 12.25 25.90
CA PRO A 257 -6.48 12.48 24.88
C PRO A 257 -5.15 11.84 25.28
N ILE A 258 -4.48 11.23 24.30
CA ILE A 258 -3.20 10.57 24.47
C ILE A 258 -2.10 11.63 24.47
N LYS A 259 -1.36 11.71 25.56
CA LYS A 259 -0.19 12.59 25.67
C LYS A 259 1.07 11.88 25.17
N VAL A 260 1.76 12.49 24.22
CA VAL A 260 3.04 11.97 23.69
C VAL A 260 4.08 11.86 24.82
N LYS A 261 4.96 10.85 24.75
CA LYS A 261 6.03 10.58 25.74
C LYS A 261 5.51 10.28 27.16
N THR A 262 4.36 9.64 27.27
CA THR A 262 3.80 9.14 28.53
C THR A 262 3.68 7.61 28.50
N SER A 263 3.50 6.98 29.66
CA SER A 263 3.26 5.52 29.73
C SER A 263 2.03 5.10 28.92
N GLN A 264 0.99 5.92 28.89
CA GLN A 264 -0.21 5.71 28.08
C GLN A 264 0.12 5.64 26.58
N PHE A 265 1.05 6.47 26.11
CA PHE A 265 1.51 6.42 24.73
C PHE A 265 2.26 5.12 24.43
N ASP A 266 3.15 4.67 25.31
CA ASP A 266 3.85 3.40 25.12
C ASP A 266 2.90 2.19 25.15
N GLU A 267 1.81 2.24 25.92
CA GLU A 267 0.73 1.25 25.90
C GLU A 267 0.01 1.20 24.55
N VAL A 268 -0.32 2.36 23.97
CA VAL A 268 -0.94 2.46 22.63
C VAL A 268 -0.04 1.84 21.56
N ILE A 269 1.27 2.10 21.61
CA ILE A 269 2.24 1.53 20.68
C ILE A 269 2.38 0.01 20.85
N SER A 270 2.21 -0.48 22.07
CA SER A 270 2.24 -1.91 22.39
C SER A 270 0.97 -2.62 21.91
N LEU A 271 -0.21 -1.99 22.05
CA LEU A 271 -1.48 -2.50 21.55
C LEU A 271 -1.51 -2.60 20.02
N THR A 272 -0.84 -1.67 19.35
CA THR A 272 -0.76 -1.61 17.88
C THR A 272 0.40 -2.43 17.32
N ASN A 273 0.93 -3.39 18.09
CA ASN A 273 1.93 -4.29 17.58
C ASN A 273 1.40 -5.12 16.40
N ASP A 274 2.24 -5.29 15.38
CA ASP A 274 1.91 -5.97 14.13
C ASP A 274 0.82 -5.31 13.27
N LEU A 275 0.41 -4.06 13.55
CA LEU A 275 -0.42 -3.29 12.65
C LEU A 275 0.42 -2.54 11.60
N SER A 276 -0.12 -2.48 10.37
CA SER A 276 0.29 -1.61 9.28
C SER A 276 -0.14 -0.16 9.54
N PHE A 277 0.45 0.80 8.82
CA PHE A 277 -0.01 2.19 8.91
C PHE A 277 -1.41 2.38 8.34
N ARG A 278 -1.78 1.62 7.31
CA ARG A 278 -3.15 1.56 6.78
C ARG A 278 -4.16 1.18 7.87
N GLU A 279 -3.89 0.13 8.64
CA GLU A 279 -4.75 -0.28 9.75
C GLU A 279 -4.82 0.81 10.83
N ILE A 280 -3.70 1.46 11.16
CA ILE A 280 -3.67 2.56 12.14
C ILE A 280 -4.50 3.77 11.65
N ILE A 281 -4.40 4.13 10.37
CA ILE A 281 -5.20 5.21 9.78
C ILE A 281 -6.68 4.84 9.75
N GLN A 282 -7.02 3.57 9.53
CA GLN A 282 -8.41 3.11 9.65
C GLN A 282 -8.94 3.26 11.08
N LEU A 283 -8.13 3.01 12.11
CA LEU A 283 -8.51 3.31 13.51
C LEU A 283 -8.84 4.80 13.70
N LEU A 284 -8.06 5.70 13.09
CA LEU A 284 -8.35 7.14 13.10
C LEU A 284 -9.71 7.43 12.47
N LYS A 285 -9.97 6.90 11.27
CA LYS A 285 -11.25 7.12 10.57
C LYS A 285 -12.44 6.64 11.39
N VAL A 286 -12.35 5.45 11.99
CA VAL A 286 -13.43 4.94 12.85
C VAL A 286 -13.63 5.81 14.10
N SER A 287 -12.54 6.37 14.65
CA SER A 287 -12.66 7.31 15.78
C SER A 287 -13.39 8.61 15.43
N GLN A 288 -13.40 9.02 14.16
CA GLN A 288 -14.15 10.21 13.71
C GLN A 288 -15.66 9.94 13.65
N ILE A 289 -16.07 8.71 13.29
CA ILE A 289 -17.48 8.31 13.17
C ILE A 289 -18.13 8.14 14.55
N SER A 290 -17.37 7.67 15.55
CA SER A 290 -17.89 7.37 16.88
C SER A 290 -16.94 7.85 17.97
N LYS A 291 -17.47 8.48 19.03
CA LYS A 291 -16.66 8.87 20.19
C LYS A 291 -16.33 7.66 21.06
N PHE A 292 -15.05 7.55 21.41
CA PHE A 292 -14.54 6.52 22.32
C PHE A 292 -13.96 7.16 23.58
N GLU A 293 -14.06 6.46 24.71
CA GLU A 293 -13.50 6.93 25.98
C GLU A 293 -11.98 7.02 25.91
N ASN A 294 -11.33 5.94 25.49
CA ASN A 294 -9.88 5.83 25.35
C ASN A 294 -9.50 4.95 24.13
N PHE A 295 -8.22 4.98 23.74
CA PHE A 295 -7.71 4.18 22.62
C PHE A 295 -7.94 2.68 22.78
N LYS A 296 -7.84 2.17 24.00
CA LYS A 296 -8.01 0.74 24.28
C LYS A 296 -9.44 0.29 23.97
N SER A 297 -10.44 1.12 24.28
CA SER A 297 -11.84 0.88 23.94
C SER A 297 -12.06 0.88 22.43
N LEU A 298 -11.46 1.82 21.69
CA LEU A 298 -11.48 1.86 20.22
C LEU A 298 -10.89 0.58 19.63
N TYR A 299 -9.66 0.24 20.02
CA TYR A 299 -8.96 -0.96 19.56
C TYR A 299 -9.77 -2.23 19.86
N THR A 300 -10.33 -2.33 21.06
CA THR A 300 -11.10 -3.51 21.47
C THR A 300 -12.39 -3.68 20.69
N THR A 301 -13.08 -2.57 20.42
CA THR A 301 -14.33 -2.56 19.64
C THR A 301 -14.08 -3.08 18.23
N ILE A 302 -13.01 -2.61 17.58
CA ILE A 302 -12.72 -2.94 16.18
C ILE A 302 -12.18 -4.37 16.03
N PHE A 303 -11.20 -4.76 16.83
CA PHE A 303 -10.51 -6.06 16.64
C PHE A 303 -11.18 -7.23 17.35
N PHE A 304 -11.89 -7.00 18.45
CA PHE A 304 -12.50 -8.08 19.23
C PHE A 304 -14.03 -8.10 19.17
N ASN A 305 -14.65 -7.17 18.44
CA ASN A 305 -16.08 -7.10 18.20
C ASN A 305 -16.93 -7.34 19.48
N LYS A 306 -16.50 -6.73 20.59
CA LYS A 306 -17.14 -6.90 21.90
C LYS A 306 -17.74 -5.58 22.37
N LYS A 307 -19.06 -5.42 22.14
CA LYS A 307 -19.93 -5.01 23.26
C LYS A 307 -19.61 -6.01 24.39
N GLN A 308 -19.17 -5.51 25.54
CA GLN A 308 -18.86 -6.33 26.72
C GLN A 308 -19.81 -7.52 26.86
N SER A 309 -19.27 -8.69 27.18
CA SER A 309 -20.07 -9.89 27.42
C SER A 309 -21.15 -9.60 28.45
N GLU A 310 -22.41 -9.96 28.19
CA GLU A 310 -23.49 -9.84 29.19
C GLU A 310 -23.17 -10.65 30.47
N TRP A 311 -22.25 -11.62 30.38
CA TRP A 311 -21.73 -12.37 31.53
C TRP A 311 -20.79 -11.56 32.44
N GLU A 312 -20.10 -10.54 31.90
CA GLU A 312 -19.26 -9.63 32.68
C GLU A 312 -20.07 -8.52 33.36
N LYS A 313 -21.33 -8.31 32.96
CA LYS A 313 -22.26 -7.36 33.61
C LYS A 313 -22.96 -7.93 34.85
N ILE A 314 -22.76 -9.21 35.18
CA ILE A 314 -23.43 -9.82 36.32
C ILE A 314 -22.80 -9.31 37.61
N SER A 315 -23.49 -8.39 38.28
CA SER A 315 -23.09 -7.94 39.62
C SER A 315 -23.26 -9.07 40.64
N PRO A 316 -22.51 -9.08 41.76
CA PRO A 316 -22.71 -10.06 42.83
C PRO A 316 -24.17 -10.12 43.31
N SER A 317 -24.86 -8.97 43.32
CA SER A 317 -26.28 -8.86 43.66
C SER A 317 -27.24 -9.50 42.65
N GLN A 318 -26.83 -9.64 41.38
CA GLN A 318 -27.59 -10.37 40.35
C GLN A 318 -27.39 -11.89 40.46
N LEU A 319 -26.21 -12.34 40.91
CA LEU A 319 -25.95 -13.75 41.24
C LEU A 319 -26.78 -14.23 42.43
N GLU A 320 -26.91 -13.40 43.48
CA GLU A 320 -27.70 -13.73 44.66
C GLU A 320 -29.21 -13.92 44.35
N ASN A 321 -29.72 -13.22 43.34
CA ASN A 321 -31.13 -13.30 42.92
C ASN A 321 -31.35 -14.17 41.68
N PHE A 322 -30.31 -14.88 41.23
CA PHE A 322 -30.38 -15.64 39.99
C PHE A 322 -31.32 -16.84 40.11
N GLU A 323 -31.27 -17.53 41.24
CA GLU A 323 -32.08 -18.72 41.52
C GLU A 323 -33.59 -18.39 41.64
N THR A 324 -33.91 -17.26 42.27
CA THR A 324 -35.29 -16.75 42.39
C THR A 324 -35.84 -16.24 41.06
N THR A 325 -34.98 -15.81 40.14
CA THR A 325 -35.38 -15.32 38.81
C THR A 325 -35.60 -16.46 37.81
N ILE A 326 -34.76 -17.50 37.85
CA ILE A 326 -34.91 -18.70 37.01
C ILE A 326 -36.12 -19.54 37.44
N SER A 327 -36.32 -19.74 38.74
CA SER A 327 -37.49 -20.47 39.28
C SER A 327 -38.84 -19.86 38.89
N LYS A 328 -38.91 -18.53 38.66
CA LYS A 328 -40.11 -17.87 38.15
C LYS A 328 -40.35 -18.05 36.66
N ARG A 329 -39.31 -18.37 35.88
CA ARG A 329 -39.37 -18.52 34.42
C ARG A 329 -39.45 -19.97 33.94
N VAL A 330 -38.99 -20.92 34.74
CA VAL A 330 -39.12 -22.35 34.43
C VAL A 330 -40.46 -22.85 34.97
N LYS A 331 -41.47 -22.93 34.10
CA LYS A 331 -42.63 -23.80 34.34
C LYS A 331 -42.25 -25.21 33.88
N GLY A 332 -41.76 -26.02 34.81
CA GLY A 332 -41.60 -27.47 34.70
C GLY A 332 -42.29 -28.12 35.87
#